data_AF-A0A5C3LHV9-F1
#
_entry.id   AF-A0A5C3LHV9-F1
#
_cell.length_a   1.000
_cell.length_b   1.000
_cell.length_c   1.000
_cell.angle_alpha   90.00
_cell.angle_beta   90.00
_cell.angle_gamma   90.00
#
_symmetry.space_group_name_H-M   'P 1'
#
loop_
_entity.id
_entity.type
_entity.pdbx_description
1 polymer ?
#
loop_
_entity_poly.entity_id
_entity_poly.type
_entity_poly.pdbx_seq_one_letter_code
_entity_poly.pdbx_strand_id
1 'polypeptide(L)'
;MYLDDDSVKNLATSWPRLQMLVFACSTTPNIIPRVTLPGLLPLAEHCRDLEQLCLFMHLGFREETELSILADLKTGRGIAQHSLVSLQVGTSTLGDDPEEVATFLRSVFPALRIVKADDIRNTPDWQTLSQLLEQTRPGHYITPI
;
A
#
# COMPACT_ATOMS: atom_id res chain seq x y z
N MET A 1 -5.81 -20.90 -4.71
CA MET A 1 -5.66 -20.27 -3.39
C MET A 1 -5.81 -18.78 -3.61
N TYR A 2 -6.83 -18.16 -3.02
CA TYR A 2 -7.06 -16.72 -3.16
C TYR A 2 -6.47 -16.04 -1.93
N LEU A 3 -5.74 -14.95 -2.12
CA LEU A 3 -5.24 -14.12 -1.02
C LEU A 3 -6.31 -13.08 -0.68
N ASP A 4 -6.71 -13.02 0.58
CA ASP A 4 -7.65 -12.04 1.15
C ASP A 4 -7.06 -11.41 2.42
N ASP A 5 -7.78 -10.46 3.02
CA ASP A 5 -7.30 -9.71 4.19
C ASP A 5 -6.99 -10.61 5.39
N ASP A 6 -7.80 -11.66 5.63
CA ASP A 6 -7.55 -12.64 6.69
C ASP A 6 -6.28 -13.45 6.43
N SER A 7 -6.03 -13.83 5.18
CA SER A 7 -4.80 -14.50 4.78
C SER A 7 -3.59 -13.60 5.01
N VAL A 8 -3.67 -12.32 4.64
CA VAL A 8 -2.60 -11.33 4.87
C VAL A 8 -2.36 -11.12 6.37
N LYS A 9 -3.42 -11.04 7.18
CA LYS A 9 -3.32 -10.94 8.64
C LYS A 9 -2.61 -12.15 9.26
N ASN A 10 -3.01 -13.36 8.88
CA ASN A 10 -2.38 -14.59 9.36
C ASN A 10 -0.91 -14.68 8.96
N LEU A 11 -0.58 -14.18 7.76
CA LEU A 11 0.78 -14.10 7.25
C LEU A 11 1.63 -13.14 8.10
N ALA A 12 1.10 -11.94 8.35
CA ALA A 12 1.78 -10.90 9.11
C ALA A 12 2.09 -11.33 10.55
N THR A 13 1.13 -11.99 11.22
CA THR A 13 1.30 -12.47 12.60
C THR A 13 2.24 -13.66 12.70
N SER A 14 2.29 -14.51 11.67
CA SER A 14 3.18 -15.68 11.63
C SER A 14 4.63 -15.29 11.31
N TRP A 15 4.84 -14.22 10.55
CA TRP A 15 6.18 -13.77 10.12
C TRP A 15 6.44 -12.30 10.46
N PRO A 16 6.60 -11.94 11.75
CA PRO A 16 6.80 -10.56 12.17
C PRO A 16 8.14 -9.94 11.71
N ARG A 17 9.12 -10.76 11.32
CA ARG A 17 10.42 -10.32 10.77
C ARG A 17 10.47 -10.36 9.24
N LEU A 18 9.32 -10.39 8.58
CA LEU A 18 9.23 -10.42 7.13
C LEU A 18 9.76 -9.11 6.55
N GLN A 19 10.79 -9.21 5.70
CA GLN A 19 11.39 -8.06 5.00
C GLN A 19 10.88 -7.91 3.57
N MET A 20 10.49 -9.03 2.96
CA MET A 20 10.02 -9.05 1.58
C MET A 20 8.86 -10.02 1.45
N LEU A 21 7.76 -9.54 0.88
CA LEU A 21 6.63 -10.37 0.50
C LEU A 21 6.34 -10.18 -0.99
N VAL A 22 6.44 -11.25 -1.75
CA VAL A 22 6.12 -11.27 -3.18
C VAL A 22 5.07 -12.34 -3.42
N PHE A 23 3.83 -11.93 -3.71
CA PHE A 23 2.73 -12.84 -3.95
C PHE A 23 1.83 -12.34 -5.08
N ALA A 24 1.63 -13.19 -6.09
CA ALA A 24 0.70 -12.97 -7.20
C ALA A 24 0.88 -11.62 -7.94
N CYS A 25 2.13 -11.18 -8.14
CA CYS A 25 2.46 -9.90 -8.80
C CYS A 25 2.07 -9.81 -10.28
N SER A 26 1.81 -10.94 -10.92
CA SER A 26 1.27 -11.03 -12.27
C SER A 26 -0.06 -11.79 -12.23
N THR A 27 -1.11 -11.23 -12.81
CA THR A 27 -2.41 -11.90 -12.84
C THR A 27 -2.57 -12.80 -14.04
N THR A 28 -3.27 -13.91 -13.82
CA THR A 28 -4.12 -14.53 -14.83
C THR A 28 -5.41 -13.69 -15.00
N PRO A 29 -5.95 -13.51 -16.22
CA PRO A 29 -6.99 -12.53 -16.56
C PRO A 29 -8.36 -12.64 -15.85
N ASN A 30 -8.57 -13.58 -14.91
CA ASN A 30 -9.87 -13.87 -14.29
C ASN A 30 -9.86 -13.86 -12.75
N ILE A 31 -8.81 -13.35 -12.10
CA ILE A 31 -8.77 -13.27 -10.63
C ILE A 31 -9.21 -11.88 -10.19
N ILE A 32 -10.25 -11.82 -9.35
CA ILE A 32 -10.68 -10.60 -8.67
C ILE A 32 -9.83 -10.47 -7.40
N PRO A 33 -9.13 -9.34 -7.17
CA PRO A 33 -8.36 -9.14 -5.96
C PRO A 33 -9.31 -9.04 -4.77
N ARG A 34 -8.97 -9.75 -3.68
CA ARG A 34 -9.74 -9.72 -2.42
C ARG A 34 -9.01 -8.99 -1.29
N VAL A 35 -7.73 -8.67 -1.49
CA VAL A 35 -6.98 -7.84 -0.56
C VAL A 35 -7.40 -6.38 -0.75
N THR A 36 -7.74 -5.72 0.34
CA THR A 36 -8.12 -4.31 0.39
C THR A 36 -6.99 -3.43 0.94
N LEU A 37 -7.17 -2.11 0.91
CA LEU A 37 -6.24 -1.17 1.56
C LEU A 37 -6.13 -1.43 3.09
N PRO A 38 -7.24 -1.53 3.85
CA PRO A 38 -7.19 -1.93 5.26
C PRO A 38 -6.52 -3.28 5.50
N GLY A 39 -6.60 -4.21 4.55
CA GLY A 39 -5.89 -5.48 4.56
C GLY A 39 -4.36 -5.36 4.72
N LEU A 40 -3.78 -4.19 4.45
CA LEU A 40 -2.36 -3.93 4.66
C LEU A 40 -1.99 -3.54 6.11
N LEU A 41 -2.97 -3.15 6.94
CA LEU A 41 -2.70 -2.71 8.31
C LEU A 41 -2.02 -3.78 9.18
N PRO A 42 -2.38 -5.08 9.12
CA PRO A 42 -1.66 -6.11 9.86
C PRO A 42 -0.18 -6.21 9.50
N LEU A 43 0.18 -5.98 8.23
CA LEU A 43 1.58 -5.95 7.80
C LEU A 43 2.32 -4.75 8.43
N ALA A 44 1.69 -3.58 8.45
CA ALA A 44 2.25 -2.40 9.11
C ALA A 44 2.41 -2.60 10.63
N GLU A 45 1.47 -3.29 11.25
CA GLU A 45 1.46 -3.55 12.70
C GLU A 45 2.54 -4.55 13.12
N HIS A 46 2.61 -5.70 12.43
CA HIS A 46 3.41 -6.85 12.83
C HIS A 46 4.74 -6.98 12.09
N CYS A 47 4.83 -6.55 10.83
CA CYS A 47 6.03 -6.69 9.99
C CYS A 47 6.82 -5.37 9.93
N ARG A 48 7.44 -5.00 11.05
CA ARG A 48 8.16 -3.71 11.18
C ARG A 48 9.38 -3.59 10.27
N ASP A 49 9.95 -4.71 9.85
CA ASP A 49 11.10 -4.77 8.95
C ASP A 49 10.71 -4.94 7.47
N LEU A 50 9.42 -4.89 7.12
CA LEU A 50 8.96 -5.08 5.73
C LEU A 50 9.43 -3.93 4.85
N GLU A 51 10.29 -4.22 3.87
CA GLU A 51 10.89 -3.26 2.94
C GLU A 51 10.25 -3.30 1.56
N GLN A 52 9.83 -4.49 1.12
CA GLN A 52 9.29 -4.71 -0.21
C GLN A 52 8.01 -5.54 -0.14
N LEU A 53 6.95 -5.00 -0.74
CA LEU A 53 5.66 -5.64 -0.84
C LEU A 53 5.26 -5.72 -2.30
N CYS A 54 4.91 -6.92 -2.75
CA CYS A 54 4.34 -7.13 -4.06
C CYS A 54 3.09 -8.00 -3.94
N LEU A 55 1.92 -7.40 -4.16
CA LEU A 55 0.61 -8.00 -3.96
C LEU A 55 -0.39 -7.54 -5.01
N PHE A 56 -1.19 -8.46 -5.53
CA PHE A 56 -2.36 -8.11 -6.33
C PHE A 56 -3.56 -7.80 -5.42
N MET A 57 -4.04 -6.55 -5.45
CA MET A 57 -5.03 -6.03 -4.51
C MET A 57 -6.02 -5.06 -5.17
N HIS A 58 -7.04 -4.65 -4.43
CA HIS A 58 -7.94 -3.58 -4.82
C HIS A 58 -7.53 -2.30 -4.10
N LEU A 59 -7.30 -1.21 -4.85
CA LEU A 59 -6.83 0.08 -4.31
C LEU A 59 -7.92 1.15 -4.40
N GLY A 60 -9.14 0.79 -4.00
CA GLY A 60 -10.26 1.72 -3.93
C GLY A 60 -10.99 1.53 -2.61
N PHE A 61 -11.61 2.61 -2.13
CA PHE A 61 -12.52 2.57 -0.99
C PHE A 61 -13.90 2.17 -1.50
N ARG A 62 -14.38 1.00 -1.08
CA ARG A 62 -15.68 0.45 -1.52
C ARG A 62 -16.75 0.57 -0.45
N GLU A 63 -16.32 0.62 0.81
CA GLU A 63 -17.20 0.58 1.97
C GLU A 63 -16.95 1.77 2.91
N GLU A 64 -18.02 2.22 3.58
CA GLU A 64 -17.96 3.34 4.54
C GLU A 64 -17.00 3.07 5.69
N THR A 65 -16.83 1.79 6.07
CA THR A 65 -15.87 1.38 7.10
C THR A 65 -14.42 1.70 6.69
N GLU A 66 -14.07 1.53 5.42
CA GLU A 66 -12.72 1.84 4.93
C GLU A 66 -12.45 3.35 4.95
N LEU A 67 -13.48 4.16 4.67
CA LEU A 67 -13.42 5.62 4.77
C LEU A 67 -13.24 6.09 6.23
N SER A 68 -13.88 5.41 7.18
CA SER A 68 -13.66 5.68 8.61
C SER A 68 -12.22 5.41 9.03
N ILE A 69 -11.62 4.32 8.53
CA ILE A 69 -10.20 4.01 8.78
C ILE A 69 -9.31 5.11 8.21
N LEU A 70 -9.60 5.58 6.99
CA LEU A 70 -8.87 6.71 6.39
C LEU A 70 -9.00 7.99 7.23
N ALA A 71 -10.18 8.27 7.78
CA ALA A 71 -10.41 9.40 8.67
C ALA A 71 -9.54 9.31 9.94
N ASP A 72 -9.49 8.13 10.58
CA ASP A 72 -8.64 7.90 11.74
C ASP A 72 -7.14 8.07 11.41
N LEU A 73 -6.72 7.56 10.26
CA LEU A 73 -5.36 7.75 9.73
C LEU A 73 -5.03 9.22 9.48
N LYS A 74 -5.97 10.01 8.96
CA LYS A 74 -5.83 11.46 8.74
C LYS A 74 -5.67 12.23 10.05
N THR A 75 -6.26 11.75 11.15
CA THR A 75 -6.12 12.37 12.49
C THR A 75 -4.84 11.96 13.23
N GLY A 76 -3.99 11.13 12.61
CA GLY A 76 -2.75 10.64 13.23
C GLY A 76 -2.95 9.57 14.29
N ARG A 77 -4.13 8.95 14.36
CA ARG A 77 -4.45 7.86 15.30
C ARG A 77 -4.08 6.46 14.77
N GLY A 78 -3.55 6.39 13.56
CA GLY A 78 -3.28 5.12 12.89
C GLY A 78 -1.88 4.55 13.11
N ILE A 79 -1.70 3.33 12.61
CA ILE A 79 -0.44 2.58 12.62
C ILE A 79 0.46 3.11 11.51
N ALA A 80 1.73 3.39 11.83
CA ALA A 80 2.75 3.77 10.85
C ALA A 80 3.91 2.77 10.87
N GLN A 81 4.31 2.32 9.68
CA GLN A 81 5.44 1.44 9.43
C GLN A 81 6.43 2.17 8.51
N HIS A 82 7.70 2.23 8.92
CA HIS A 82 8.69 3.13 8.32
C HIS A 82 9.73 2.41 7.44
N SER A 83 9.58 1.12 7.21
CA SER A 83 10.59 0.35 6.47
C SER A 83 10.14 0.07 5.03
N LEU A 84 8.84 0.11 4.73
CA LEU A 84 8.34 -0.23 3.40
C LEU A 84 8.73 0.88 2.42
N VAL A 85 9.59 0.55 1.45
CA VAL A 85 10.09 1.50 0.45
C VAL A 85 9.48 1.25 -0.93
N SER A 86 9.12 0.00 -1.23
CA SER A 86 8.56 -0.40 -2.53
C SER A 86 7.28 -1.20 -2.37
N LEU A 87 6.23 -0.74 -3.06
CA LEU A 87 4.95 -1.43 -3.22
C LEU A 87 4.72 -1.70 -4.71
N GLN A 88 4.61 -2.97 -5.05
CA GLN A 88 4.25 -3.42 -6.39
C GLN A 88 2.85 -4.02 -6.32
N VAL A 89 1.98 -3.50 -7.16
CA VAL A 89 0.54 -3.81 -7.12
C VAL A 89 0.11 -4.57 -8.38
N GLY A 90 1.06 -4.87 -9.27
CA GLY A 90 0.81 -5.63 -10.48
C GLY A 90 -0.36 -5.05 -11.26
N THR A 91 -1.30 -5.89 -11.62
CA THR A 91 -2.51 -5.53 -12.37
C THR A 91 -3.67 -5.09 -11.48
N SER A 92 -3.40 -4.53 -10.29
CA SER A 92 -4.43 -3.98 -9.41
C SER A 92 -5.27 -2.90 -10.11
N THR A 93 -6.50 -2.71 -9.65
CA THR A 93 -7.34 -1.59 -10.07
C THR A 93 -7.21 -0.48 -9.04
N LEU A 94 -6.87 0.71 -9.49
CA LEU A 94 -7.00 1.92 -8.69
C LEU A 94 -8.49 2.30 -8.62
N GLY A 95 -8.95 2.72 -7.45
CA GLY A 95 -10.31 3.27 -7.29
C GLY A 95 -10.44 4.64 -7.95
N ASP A 96 -11.61 5.26 -7.78
CA ASP A 96 -11.96 6.54 -8.42
C ASP A 96 -11.17 7.74 -7.86
N ASP A 97 -10.56 7.61 -6.67
CA ASP A 97 -9.83 8.68 -6.00
C ASP A 97 -8.36 8.29 -5.68
N PRO A 98 -7.39 8.69 -6.52
CA PRO A 98 -5.97 8.44 -6.26
C PRO A 98 -5.42 9.22 -5.06
N GLU A 99 -6.05 10.33 -4.64
CA GLU A 99 -5.60 11.12 -3.49
C GLU A 99 -5.90 10.44 -2.17
N GLU A 100 -7.06 9.81 -2.04
CA GLU A 100 -7.40 9.01 -0.87
C GLU A 100 -6.46 7.81 -0.71
N VAL A 101 -6.14 7.13 -1.82
CA VAL A 101 -5.19 6.01 -1.85
C VAL A 101 -3.79 6.51 -1.45
N ALA A 102 -3.33 7.62 -2.02
CA ALA A 102 -2.05 8.23 -1.66
C ALA A 102 -1.99 8.59 -0.17
N THR A 103 -3.07 9.18 0.35
CA THR A 103 -3.19 9.57 1.75
C THR A 103 -3.10 8.36 2.67
N PHE A 104 -3.85 7.28 2.37
CA PHE A 104 -3.79 6.04 3.12
C PHE A 104 -2.38 5.47 3.14
N LEU A 105 -1.77 5.28 1.95
CA LEU A 105 -0.46 4.69 1.82
C LEU A 105 0.62 5.50 2.55
N ARG A 106 0.51 6.83 2.57
CA ARG A 106 1.44 7.69 3.30
C ARG A 106 1.26 7.64 4.81
N SER A 107 0.01 7.57 5.28
CA SER A 107 -0.26 7.47 6.71
C SER A 107 0.24 6.14 7.27
N VAL A 108 0.07 5.05 6.52
CA VAL A 108 0.47 3.70 6.96
C VAL A 108 1.94 3.41 6.68
N PHE A 109 2.46 3.82 5.52
CA PHE A 109 3.83 3.56 5.05
C PHE A 109 4.53 4.87 4.67
N PRO A 110 4.86 5.74 5.64
CA PRO A 110 5.47 7.05 5.37
C PRO A 110 6.82 7.01 4.65
N ALA A 111 7.52 5.86 4.66
CA ALA A 111 8.78 5.69 3.94
C ALA A 111 8.60 5.16 2.50
N LEU A 112 7.37 4.94 2.05
CA LEU A 112 7.07 4.39 0.73
C LEU A 112 7.51 5.39 -0.36
N ARG A 113 8.37 4.94 -1.26
CA ARG A 113 8.93 5.77 -2.33
C ARG A 113 8.50 5.33 -3.71
N ILE A 114 8.23 4.04 -3.87
CA ILE A 114 8.03 3.43 -5.18
C ILE A 114 6.70 2.69 -5.13
N VAL A 115 5.76 3.12 -5.96
CA VAL A 115 4.55 2.37 -6.28
C VAL A 115 4.59 2.00 -7.76
N LYS A 116 4.47 0.71 -8.07
CA LYS A 116 4.48 0.22 -9.45
C LYS A 116 3.27 -0.64 -9.73
N ALA A 117 2.54 -0.30 -10.79
CA ALA A 117 1.59 -1.18 -11.44
C ALA A 117 2.25 -1.88 -12.63
N ASP A 118 1.65 -2.97 -13.10
CA ASP A 118 2.08 -3.68 -14.30
C ASP A 118 1.92 -2.79 -15.54
N ASP A 119 2.89 -2.84 -16.43
CA ASP A 119 3.18 -1.81 -17.46
C ASP A 119 2.01 -1.62 -18.46
N ILE A 120 1.16 -2.64 -18.61
CA ILE A 120 -0.02 -2.64 -19.48
C ILE A 120 -1.05 -1.58 -19.06
N ARG A 121 -0.99 -1.08 -17.81
CA ARG A 121 -1.96 -0.15 -17.24
C ARG A 121 -1.31 1.10 -16.66
N ASN A 122 -0.24 1.61 -17.26
CA ASN A 122 0.29 2.94 -16.95
C ASN A 122 -0.72 4.05 -17.32
N THR A 123 -1.87 4.05 -16.65
CA THR A 123 -2.97 5.00 -16.82
C THR A 123 -2.63 6.31 -16.10
N PRO A 124 -3.27 7.43 -16.48
CA PRO A 124 -3.05 8.73 -15.83
C PRO A 124 -3.18 8.66 -14.30
N ASP A 125 -4.08 7.84 -13.78
CA ASP A 125 -4.33 7.77 -12.33
C ASP A 125 -3.15 7.16 -11.56
N TRP A 126 -2.43 6.20 -12.14
CA TRP A 126 -1.20 5.65 -11.55
C TRP A 126 -0.05 6.65 -11.55
N GLN A 127 0.01 7.51 -12.59
CA GLN A 127 0.97 8.60 -12.66
C GLN A 127 0.65 9.64 -11.60
N THR A 128 -0.63 10.00 -11.43
CA THR A 128 -1.11 10.91 -10.37
C THR A 128 -0.77 10.36 -8.98
N LEU A 129 -1.08 9.09 -8.70
CA LEU A 129 -0.73 8.46 -7.42
C LEU A 129 0.78 8.52 -7.16
N SER A 130 1.60 8.18 -8.15
CA SER A 130 3.06 8.23 -8.03
C SER A 130 3.56 9.66 -7.75
N GLN A 131 3.00 10.66 -8.45
CA GLN A 131 3.32 12.07 -8.20
C GLN A 131 2.92 12.54 -6.80
N LEU A 132 1.74 12.15 -6.31
CA LEU A 132 1.27 12.51 -4.96
C LEU A 132 2.18 11.95 -3.86
N LEU A 133 2.72 10.75 -4.08
CA LEU A 133 3.70 10.14 -3.18
C LEU A 133 5.07 10.83 -3.27
N GLU A 134 5.47 11.29 -4.45
CA GLU A 134 6.75 12.00 -4.65
C GLU A 134 6.75 13.47 -4.19
N GLN A 135 5.65 14.19 -4.33
CA GLN A 135 5.57 15.64 -4.06
C GLN A 135 5.70 15.99 -2.58
N THR A 136 5.47 15.03 -1.68
CA THR A 136 5.46 15.29 -0.23
C THR A 136 6.70 14.77 0.49
N ARG A 137 7.83 14.76 -0.22
CA ARG A 137 9.17 14.62 0.38
C ARG A 137 9.36 15.74 1.42
N PRO A 138 9.49 15.47 2.72
CA PRO A 138 10.07 16.46 3.61
C PRO A 138 11.47 16.76 3.07
N GLY A 139 11.72 18.04 2.81
CA GLY A 139 12.98 18.51 2.23
C GLY A 139 14.17 17.90 2.96
N HIS A 140 15.13 17.40 2.17
CA HIS A 140 16.51 17.31 2.61
C HIS A 140 16.93 18.71 3.09
N TYR A 141 16.87 18.97 4.39
CA TYR A 141 17.69 20.01 4.98
C TYR A 141 19.13 19.50 4.91
N ILE A 142 19.81 19.91 3.84
CA ILE A 142 21.26 19.90 3.77
C ILE A 142 21.72 20.76 4.96
N THR A 143 22.27 20.16 6.00
CA THR A 143 23.09 20.89 6.97
C THR A 143 24.43 21.17 6.31
N PRO A 144 24.78 22.43 6.01
CA PRO A 144 26.15 22.77 5.69
C PRO A 144 26.97 22.71 6.98
N ILE A 145 28.09 21.99 6.93
CA ILE A 145 29.16 22.04 7.91
C ILE A 145 29.96 23.33 7.66
#